data_AF-A0A2S9Y6F0-F1
#
_entry.id   AF-A0A2S9Y6F0-F1
#
_cell.length_a   1.000
_cell.length_b   1.000
_cell.length_c   1.000
_cell.angle_alpha   90.00
_cell.angle_beta   90.00
_cell.angle_gamma   90.00
#
_symmetry.space_group_name_H-M   'P 1'
#
loop_
_entity.id
_entity.type
_entity.pdbx_description
1 polymer ?
#
loop_
_entity_poly.entity_id
_entity_poly.type
_entity_poly.pdbx_seq_one_letter_code
_entity_poly.pdbx_strand_id
1 'polypeptide(L)'
;MRLRLTQLQKLSSLAFLSFLLLPVVAKAGEPQVATPEQPPPDNHVWNGAETEPCAWPTVVKVTGGGSLCTGSLIHPRVVMYAAHCGAQGKTVGFGDSDNSTKSKSTEYCKTNPSYNGGQGTDWAYCVLNEPVTEIPITPVGFGCEVAQYYGNGEDVAVVGFGNNEGDNGAGRKRWGWTYISNAGNSRFDVGGQGTETICSGDSGGPAFIRYDDNSWHVYGIASTKNDDTCSAAKGTHSLAVNAVKWIEQDSGIDVTVCHDINGNWDPGPLCGNFFNGEPGLSYGSWNTWCEDTTALEWSATCGTDFGESAELNPPVLEVVVPFDGESFDAEPAMFDITVTAEDDSGLPVDVEIEIEGMLQGGIVSENPAVFANAVFYCGEYTIIAHGTDFWGNLGHSDPVTFTVEGDCMGTDTGDGDGDPGDGDGDPGGGDEDDGGEPAETGSDELGETGLGADDGTFTTYTCSCEIDRRPPAHGAWLGFGLLGLGLLRRRR
;
A
#
# COMPACT_ATOMS: atom_id res chain seq x y z
N MET A 1 8.85 -64.44 84.44
CA MET A 1 7.65 -63.98 85.19
C MET A 1 6.46 -64.06 84.24
N ARG A 2 5.26 -64.49 84.68
CA ARG A 2 4.00 -64.41 83.89
C ARG A 2 3.50 -62.94 83.93
N LEU A 3 2.68 -62.38 83.03
CA LEU A 3 1.48 -62.85 82.30
C LEU A 3 1.49 -62.33 80.82
N ARG A 4 0.94 -63.06 79.83
CA ARG A 4 -0.41 -62.90 79.20
C ARG A 4 -0.73 -61.48 78.68
N LEU A 5 -1.28 -61.27 77.48
CA LEU A 5 -1.92 -62.12 76.44
C LEU A 5 -1.69 -61.42 75.05
N THR A 6 -2.11 -61.83 73.82
CA THR A 6 -3.15 -62.77 73.34
C THR A 6 -2.76 -63.49 72.02
N GLN A 7 -3.50 -63.29 70.91
CA GLN A 7 -3.48 -63.89 69.57
C GLN A 7 -4.04 -62.80 68.59
N LEU A 8 -3.99 -62.86 67.26
CA LEU A 8 -4.27 -63.93 66.27
C LEU A 8 -3.24 -63.90 65.10
N GLN A 9 -2.76 -65.05 64.60
CA GLN A 9 -3.27 -65.85 63.45
C GLN A 9 -3.24 -65.10 62.08
N LYS A 10 -2.78 -65.69 60.96
CA LYS A 10 -2.68 -67.13 60.58
C LYS A 10 -1.64 -67.43 59.48
N LEU A 11 -1.08 -68.64 59.54
CA LEU A 11 -0.46 -69.52 58.51
C LEU A 11 0.41 -68.98 57.34
N SER A 12 1.52 -69.70 57.12
CA SER A 12 2.29 -69.83 55.87
C SER A 12 1.75 -70.99 55.01
N SER A 13 1.95 -70.94 53.68
CA SER A 13 2.50 -72.07 52.90
C SER A 13 2.75 -71.71 51.42
N LEU A 14 3.76 -72.37 50.83
CA LEU A 14 4.06 -72.33 49.38
C LEU A 14 3.08 -73.22 48.60
N ALA A 15 2.73 -72.84 47.36
CA ALA A 15 2.20 -73.77 46.37
C ALA A 15 2.51 -73.33 44.92
N PHE A 16 3.32 -74.13 44.24
CA PHE A 16 3.44 -74.37 42.79
C PHE A 16 2.97 -73.32 41.77
N LEU A 17 3.96 -72.85 40.99
CA LEU A 17 3.77 -72.29 39.65
C LEU A 17 3.14 -73.33 38.72
N SER A 18 2.11 -72.95 37.96
CA SER A 18 1.57 -73.75 36.84
C SER A 18 1.60 -72.91 35.57
N PHE A 19 2.37 -73.36 34.57
CA PHE A 19 2.63 -72.59 33.35
C PHE A 19 1.51 -72.82 32.33
N LEU A 20 0.61 -71.84 32.19
CA LEU A 20 -0.45 -71.83 31.17
C LEU A 20 -0.08 -70.84 30.07
N LEU A 21 0.47 -71.37 28.97
CA LEU A 21 0.78 -70.60 27.76
C LEU A 21 -0.51 -70.25 27.02
N LEU A 22 -1.06 -69.06 27.29
CA LEU A 22 -2.08 -68.44 26.47
C LEU A 22 -1.43 -67.75 25.25
N PRO A 23 -1.90 -67.99 24.01
CA PRO A 23 -1.45 -67.21 22.86
C PRO A 23 -2.01 -65.79 22.97
N VAL A 24 -1.14 -64.82 23.28
CA VAL A 24 -1.51 -63.40 23.27
C VAL A 24 -1.67 -62.96 21.82
N VAL A 25 -2.92 -62.97 21.35
CA VAL A 25 -3.28 -62.28 20.10
C VAL A 25 -3.17 -60.79 20.36
N ALA A 26 -2.05 -60.20 19.92
CA ALA A 26 -1.84 -58.76 19.98
C ALA A 26 -2.83 -58.07 19.05
N LYS A 27 -3.98 -57.65 19.60
CA LYS A 27 -4.89 -56.76 18.89
C LYS A 27 -4.20 -55.38 18.83
N ALA A 28 -3.66 -55.02 17.67
CA ALA A 28 -3.34 -53.63 17.40
C ALA A 28 -4.62 -52.81 17.60
N GLY A 29 -4.51 -51.69 18.32
CA GLY A 29 -5.58 -50.69 18.33
C GLY A 29 -5.74 -50.12 16.92
N GLU A 30 -6.95 -49.68 16.60
CA GLU A 30 -7.14 -48.79 15.44
C GLU A 30 -6.27 -47.53 15.65
N PRO A 31 -5.62 -46.99 14.60
CA PRO A 31 -4.79 -45.82 14.75
C PRO A 31 -5.65 -44.65 15.22
N GLN A 32 -5.49 -44.28 16.49
CA GLN A 32 -6.01 -43.01 16.99
C GLN A 32 -5.27 -41.91 16.23
N VAL A 33 -5.95 -41.30 15.27
CA VAL A 33 -5.51 -40.04 14.68
C VAL A 33 -5.42 -39.06 15.83
N ALA A 34 -4.21 -38.59 16.14
CA ALA A 34 -4.03 -37.56 17.14
C ALA A 34 -4.74 -36.31 16.65
N THR A 35 -5.75 -35.85 17.39
CA THR A 35 -6.24 -34.48 17.27
C THR A 35 -5.06 -33.54 17.43
N PRO A 36 -4.91 -32.49 16.60
CA PRO A 36 -3.85 -31.50 16.78
C PRO A 36 -3.83 -31.00 18.24
N GLU A 37 -2.67 -31.10 18.88
CA GLU A 37 -2.47 -30.65 20.25
C GLU A 37 -2.49 -29.12 20.24
N GLN A 38 -3.52 -28.52 20.87
CA GLN A 38 -3.58 -27.06 21.00
C GLN A 38 -2.32 -26.59 21.75
N PRO A 39 -1.61 -25.57 21.23
CA PRO A 39 -0.47 -25.00 21.96
C PRO A 39 -0.95 -24.44 23.32
N PRO A 40 -0.07 -24.44 24.35
CA PRO A 40 -0.44 -24.04 25.70
C PRO A 40 -0.91 -22.56 25.75
N PRO A 41 -1.95 -22.25 26.54
CA PRO A 41 -2.47 -20.89 26.65
C PRO A 41 -1.60 -20.06 27.60
N ASP A 42 -1.09 -18.91 27.15
CA ASP A 42 -0.43 -17.91 27.99
C ASP A 42 -0.47 -16.51 27.33
N ASN A 43 -1.67 -16.06 26.93
CA ASN A 43 -1.82 -14.93 26.02
C ASN A 43 -3.03 -14.01 26.25
N HIS A 44 -2.90 -12.70 25.96
CA HIS A 44 -3.91 -11.62 26.00
C HIS A 44 -3.33 -10.39 25.21
N VAL A 45 -3.93 -9.44 24.46
CA VAL A 45 -5.28 -9.16 23.89
C VAL A 45 -6.28 -10.19 24.34
N TRP A 46 -7.01 -9.84 25.39
CA TRP A 46 -7.52 -10.78 26.40
C TRP A 46 -7.79 -12.21 25.88
N ASN A 47 -6.96 -13.19 26.27
CA ASN A 47 -6.86 -14.59 25.81
C ASN A 47 -6.03 -14.90 24.51
N GLY A 48 -5.56 -13.90 23.76
CA GLY A 48 -4.91 -14.01 22.42
C GLY A 48 -3.39 -13.73 22.32
N ALA A 49 -2.72 -14.51 21.47
CA ALA A 49 -1.27 -14.65 21.19
C ALA A 49 -0.40 -13.37 21.20
N GLU A 50 0.89 -13.47 21.57
CA GLU A 50 1.88 -12.45 21.11
C GLU A 50 2.01 -12.52 19.59
N THR A 51 2.24 -11.39 18.93
CA THR A 51 2.62 -11.42 17.52
C THR A 51 4.07 -11.87 17.39
N GLU A 52 4.30 -12.85 16.53
CA GLU A 52 5.63 -13.13 15.98
C GLU A 52 6.18 -11.87 15.27
N PRO A 53 7.51 -11.71 15.13
CA PRO A 53 8.09 -10.52 14.53
C PRO A 53 7.51 -10.26 13.14
N CYS A 54 7.06 -9.03 12.92
CA CYS A 54 6.40 -8.57 11.68
C CYS A 54 5.03 -9.20 11.36
N ALA A 55 4.44 -10.05 12.22
CA ALA A 55 3.04 -10.43 12.04
C ALA A 55 2.14 -9.19 12.19
N TRP A 56 1.08 -9.13 11.36
CA TRP A 56 0.15 -8.01 11.28
C TRP A 56 0.85 -6.65 11.09
N PRO A 57 1.63 -6.47 10.00
CA PRO A 57 2.56 -5.34 9.86
C PRO A 57 1.86 -3.97 9.80
N THR A 58 0.62 -3.94 9.30
CA THR A 58 -0.23 -2.74 9.23
C THR A 58 -0.86 -2.32 10.56
N VAL A 59 -0.79 -3.17 11.59
CA VAL A 59 -1.32 -2.83 12.93
C VAL A 59 -0.31 -1.98 13.67
N VAL A 60 -0.68 -0.74 13.92
CA VAL A 60 0.21 0.33 14.40
C VAL A 60 -0.21 0.85 15.76
N LYS A 61 0.78 1.29 16.54
CA LYS A 61 0.58 1.92 17.84
C LYS A 61 0.42 3.43 17.65
N VAL A 62 -0.76 3.95 17.97
CA VAL A 62 -1.11 5.38 17.83
C VAL A 62 -0.94 6.06 19.19
N THR A 63 0.16 6.80 19.36
CA THR A 63 0.47 7.51 20.62
C THR A 63 0.29 9.02 20.49
N GLY A 64 0.16 9.72 21.61
CA GLY A 64 0.00 11.18 21.67
C GLY A 64 -1.27 11.61 22.40
N GLY A 65 -1.26 12.76 23.05
CA GLY A 65 -2.37 13.24 23.89
C GLY A 65 -2.49 12.57 25.27
N GLY A 66 -1.54 11.72 25.65
CA GLY A 66 -1.49 11.07 26.98
C GLY A 66 -2.08 9.66 27.05
N SER A 67 -2.61 9.13 25.94
CA SER A 67 -3.05 7.73 25.81
C SER A 67 -2.19 6.95 24.80
N LEU A 68 -2.15 5.63 25.00
CA LEU A 68 -1.79 4.65 23.99
C LEU A 68 -3.09 4.15 23.35
N CYS A 69 -3.11 4.09 22.03
CA CYS A 69 -4.16 3.47 21.22
C CYS A 69 -3.51 2.59 20.15
N THR A 70 -4.33 1.79 19.47
CA THR A 70 -3.98 1.02 18.28
C THR A 70 -4.62 1.69 17.05
N GLY A 71 -4.12 1.40 15.85
CA GLY A 71 -4.70 1.78 14.57
C GLY A 71 -4.29 0.82 13.45
N SER A 72 -4.78 1.06 12.24
CA SER A 72 -4.52 0.23 11.05
C SER A 72 -4.04 1.10 9.88
N LEU A 73 -2.96 0.71 9.21
CA LEU A 73 -2.53 1.29 7.93
C LEU A 73 -3.42 0.72 6.80
N ILE A 74 -4.36 1.54 6.32
CA ILE A 74 -5.38 1.14 5.33
C ILE A 74 -5.03 1.55 3.89
N HIS A 75 -4.07 2.45 3.75
CA HIS A 75 -3.50 2.97 2.50
C HIS A 75 -2.10 3.51 2.86
N PRO A 76 -1.08 3.55 1.97
CA PRO A 76 0.30 3.89 2.31
C PRO A 76 0.48 5.19 3.11
N ARG A 77 -0.44 6.16 2.98
CA ARG A 77 -0.46 7.42 3.76
C ARG A 77 -1.54 7.52 4.84
N VAL A 78 -2.47 6.57 5.01
CA VAL A 78 -3.64 6.73 5.91
C VAL A 78 -3.67 5.66 7.00
N VAL A 79 -3.70 6.12 8.25
CA VAL A 79 -3.89 5.29 9.45
C VAL A 79 -5.25 5.57 10.08
N MET A 80 -6.10 4.56 10.18
CA MET A 80 -7.44 4.62 10.77
C MET A 80 -7.42 4.13 12.23
N TYR A 81 -8.17 4.80 13.11
CA TYR A 81 -8.25 4.50 14.55
C TYR A 81 -9.55 5.06 15.19
N ALA A 82 -9.70 5.04 16.52
CA ALA A 82 -10.91 5.50 17.22
C ALA A 82 -10.91 7.01 17.53
N ALA A 83 -12.08 7.66 17.47
CA ALA A 83 -12.23 9.10 17.74
C ALA A 83 -11.90 9.47 19.19
N HIS A 84 -12.22 8.62 20.16
CA HIS A 84 -11.95 8.89 21.58
C HIS A 84 -10.45 8.98 21.92
N CYS A 85 -9.57 8.45 21.06
CA CYS A 85 -8.13 8.62 21.17
C CYS A 85 -7.66 10.06 20.87
N GLY A 86 -8.50 10.90 20.26
CA GLY A 86 -8.19 12.29 19.90
C GLY A 86 -7.24 12.45 18.70
N ALA A 87 -7.08 13.69 18.22
CA ALA A 87 -6.29 14.01 17.02
C ALA A 87 -5.00 14.82 17.27
N GLN A 88 -4.75 15.32 18.49
CA GLN A 88 -3.65 16.24 18.74
C GLN A 88 -2.31 15.51 18.98
N GLY A 89 -1.27 15.94 18.27
CA GLY A 89 0.12 15.56 18.52
C GLY A 89 0.36 14.05 18.43
N LYS A 90 -0.16 13.41 17.38
CA LYS A 90 -0.06 11.96 17.19
C LYS A 90 1.23 11.52 16.52
N THR A 91 1.67 10.32 16.90
CA THR A 91 2.79 9.60 16.28
C THR A 91 2.36 8.16 16.04
N VAL A 92 2.69 7.63 14.86
CA VAL A 92 2.35 6.26 14.43
C VAL A 92 3.59 5.37 14.55
N GLY A 93 3.48 4.32 15.36
CA GLY A 93 4.53 3.34 15.59
C GLY A 93 4.28 2.02 14.86
N PHE A 94 5.18 1.65 13.95
CA PHE A 94 5.24 0.37 13.25
C PHE A 94 6.24 -0.55 13.96
N GLY A 95 5.77 -1.66 14.51
CA GLY A 95 6.58 -2.55 15.36
C GLY A 95 5.72 -3.51 16.17
N ASP A 96 6.33 -4.51 16.80
CA ASP A 96 5.64 -5.39 17.77
C ASP A 96 5.72 -4.87 19.20
N SER A 97 6.62 -3.93 19.49
CA SER A 97 6.84 -3.38 20.82
C SER A 97 7.51 -2.01 20.76
N ASP A 98 7.55 -1.26 21.87
CA ASP A 98 8.38 -0.04 21.99
C ASP A 98 9.84 -0.26 21.55
N ASN A 99 10.41 -1.45 21.81
CA ASN A 99 11.80 -1.79 21.45
C ASN A 99 11.99 -2.11 19.96
N SER A 100 10.92 -2.38 19.21
CA SER A 100 10.93 -2.66 17.76
C SER A 100 10.16 -1.63 16.94
N THR A 101 9.82 -0.47 17.52
CA THR A 101 9.01 0.56 16.85
C THR A 101 9.84 1.48 15.94
N LYS A 102 9.65 1.39 14.61
CA LYS A 102 9.86 2.54 13.70
C LYS A 102 8.72 3.53 13.89
N SER A 103 9.00 4.83 13.92
CA SER A 103 7.97 5.87 14.07
C SER A 103 7.85 6.73 12.81
N LYS A 104 6.64 6.91 12.30
CA LYS A 104 6.30 7.93 11.29
C LYS A 104 5.51 9.07 11.95
N SER A 105 5.73 10.29 11.49
CA SER A 105 5.00 11.48 11.92
C SER A 105 3.76 11.71 11.06
N THR A 106 2.72 12.26 11.67
CA THR A 106 1.46 12.61 10.99
C THR A 106 1.52 14.02 10.41
N GLU A 107 1.03 14.21 9.19
CA GLU A 107 0.79 15.54 8.59
C GLU A 107 -0.34 16.23 9.36
N TYR A 108 -1.46 15.52 9.49
CA TYR A 108 -2.58 15.88 10.36
C TYR A 108 -3.35 14.63 10.79
N CYS A 109 -4.20 14.78 11.81
CA CYS A 109 -5.20 13.79 12.17
C CYS A 109 -6.54 14.48 12.39
N LYS A 110 -7.63 13.74 12.21
CA LYS A 110 -9.00 14.21 12.45
C LYS A 110 -9.80 13.13 13.16
N THR A 111 -10.66 13.55 14.08
CA THR A 111 -11.72 12.73 14.70
C THR A 111 -13.06 13.05 14.04
N ASN A 112 -13.94 12.07 13.89
CA ASN A 112 -15.29 12.28 13.38
C ASN A 112 -15.99 13.48 14.05
N PRO A 113 -16.41 14.52 13.31
CA PRO A 113 -17.13 15.67 13.87
C PRO A 113 -18.47 15.32 14.54
N SER A 114 -19.02 14.13 14.25
CA SER A 114 -20.25 13.60 14.87
C SER A 114 -20.00 12.72 16.10
N TYR A 115 -18.74 12.51 16.50
CA TYR A 115 -18.44 11.71 17.69
C TYR A 115 -18.84 12.44 18.98
N ASN A 116 -19.62 11.75 19.82
CA ASN A 116 -20.21 12.29 21.04
C ASN A 116 -20.18 11.30 22.23
N GLY A 117 -19.34 10.26 22.16
CA GLY A 117 -19.35 9.12 23.08
C GLY A 117 -20.06 7.87 22.55
N GLY A 118 -20.73 7.94 21.38
CA GLY A 118 -21.36 6.78 20.75
C GLY A 118 -20.40 5.98 19.87
N GLN A 119 -20.35 4.66 20.08
CA GLN A 119 -19.44 3.76 19.34
C GLN A 119 -19.68 3.77 17.82
N GLY A 120 -20.94 3.92 17.38
CA GLY A 120 -21.27 4.00 15.95
C GLY A 120 -20.69 5.21 15.20
N THR A 121 -20.09 6.17 15.91
CA THR A 121 -19.37 7.32 15.35
C THR A 121 -17.92 7.41 15.84
N ASP A 122 -17.42 6.41 16.58
CA ASP A 122 -16.09 6.42 17.18
C ASP A 122 -15.01 5.98 16.18
N TRP A 123 -14.69 6.88 15.25
CA TRP A 123 -13.68 6.70 14.22
C TRP A 123 -12.93 7.99 13.88
N ALA A 124 -11.65 7.83 13.53
CA ALA A 124 -10.67 8.87 13.26
C ALA A 124 -9.62 8.35 12.27
N TYR A 125 -8.85 9.27 11.71
CA TYR A 125 -7.69 8.91 10.91
C TYR A 125 -6.57 9.95 11.03
N CYS A 126 -5.37 9.52 10.66
CA CYS A 126 -4.20 10.37 10.45
C CYS A 126 -3.72 10.20 9.01
N VAL A 127 -3.27 11.29 8.39
CA VAL A 127 -2.44 11.26 7.19
C VAL A 127 -0.97 11.30 7.64
N LEU A 128 -0.13 10.45 7.06
CA LEU A 128 1.32 10.41 7.31
C LEU A 128 2.05 11.43 6.42
N ASN A 129 3.09 12.09 6.95
CA ASN A 129 3.92 13.03 6.17
C ASN A 129 4.63 12.33 4.99
N GLU A 130 4.95 11.05 5.16
CA GLU A 130 5.59 10.20 4.17
C GLU A 130 4.73 8.95 3.98
N PRO A 131 4.62 8.38 2.77
CA PRO A 131 4.05 7.05 2.62
C PRO A 131 4.90 5.98 3.32
N VAL A 132 4.26 4.85 3.63
CA VAL A 132 4.89 3.57 3.94
C VAL A 132 4.53 2.63 2.79
N THR A 133 5.54 2.26 2.00
CA THR A 133 5.41 1.37 0.83
C THR A 133 6.25 0.10 1.00
N GLU A 134 7.04 0.03 2.07
CA GLU A 134 7.95 -1.08 2.38
C GLU A 134 7.23 -2.32 2.93
N ILE A 135 5.92 -2.23 3.19
CA ILE A 135 5.02 -3.34 3.57
C ILE A 135 3.71 -3.27 2.78
N PRO A 136 3.05 -4.41 2.51
CA PRO A 136 1.69 -4.43 1.95
C PRO A 136 0.67 -3.79 2.89
N ILE A 137 -0.42 -3.26 2.32
CA ILE A 137 -1.49 -2.60 3.07
C ILE A 137 -2.57 -3.58 3.52
N THR A 138 -3.51 -3.13 4.34
CA THR A 138 -4.65 -3.94 4.79
C THR A 138 -5.89 -3.04 4.71
N PRO A 139 -6.55 -2.99 3.54
CA PRO A 139 -7.52 -1.95 3.20
C PRO A 139 -8.79 -2.05 4.06
N VAL A 140 -9.69 -1.07 3.95
CA VAL A 140 -11.00 -1.14 4.62
C VAL A 140 -11.94 -2.00 3.80
N GLY A 141 -12.65 -2.92 4.45
CA GLY A 141 -13.69 -3.70 3.79
C GLY A 141 -14.80 -2.77 3.25
N PHE A 142 -15.10 -2.83 1.96
CA PHE A 142 -16.05 -1.92 1.31
C PHE A 142 -17.10 -2.64 0.46
N GLY A 143 -18.08 -1.89 -0.07
CA GLY A 143 -19.06 -2.35 -1.05
C GLY A 143 -19.66 -3.73 -0.78
N CYS A 144 -19.32 -4.67 -1.66
CA CYS A 144 -19.75 -6.07 -1.65
C CYS A 144 -19.10 -6.91 -0.55
N GLU A 145 -17.86 -6.62 -0.15
CA GLU A 145 -17.09 -7.36 0.87
C GLU A 145 -17.81 -7.30 2.23
N VAL A 146 -18.29 -6.10 2.59
CA VAL A 146 -19.07 -5.86 3.81
C VAL A 146 -20.40 -6.62 3.78
N ALA A 147 -20.98 -6.83 2.60
CA ALA A 147 -22.23 -7.55 2.44
C ALA A 147 -22.06 -9.08 2.59
N GLN A 148 -20.86 -9.63 2.31
CA GLN A 148 -20.57 -11.06 2.50
C GLN A 148 -20.63 -11.44 3.99
N TYR A 149 -20.06 -10.61 4.88
CA TYR A 149 -19.93 -10.90 6.31
C TYR A 149 -20.90 -10.12 7.21
N TYR A 150 -22.05 -9.71 6.67
CA TYR A 150 -23.10 -9.02 7.42
C TYR A 150 -23.90 -9.99 8.32
N GLY A 151 -23.25 -10.54 9.35
CA GLY A 151 -23.76 -11.65 10.16
C GLY A 151 -23.47 -11.55 11.67
N ASN A 152 -23.89 -12.58 12.39
CA ASN A 152 -23.43 -12.89 13.75
C ASN A 152 -22.92 -14.32 13.73
N GLY A 153 -21.70 -14.56 14.25
CA GLY A 153 -21.03 -15.86 14.25
C GLY A 153 -19.86 -15.96 13.26
N GLU A 154 -19.61 -14.93 12.44
CA GLU A 154 -18.42 -14.88 11.58
C GLU A 154 -17.15 -14.71 12.43
N ASP A 155 -16.10 -15.46 12.11
CA ASP A 155 -14.80 -15.35 12.79
C ASP A 155 -13.99 -14.15 12.26
N VAL A 156 -13.34 -13.44 13.19
CA VAL A 156 -12.49 -12.27 12.95
C VAL A 156 -11.21 -12.36 13.76
N ALA A 157 -10.12 -11.82 13.21
CA ALA A 157 -8.89 -11.61 13.96
C ALA A 157 -8.88 -10.21 14.57
N VAL A 158 -8.80 -10.12 15.91
CA VAL A 158 -8.61 -8.85 16.63
C VAL A 158 -7.14 -8.68 16.99
N VAL A 159 -6.59 -7.47 16.81
CA VAL A 159 -5.16 -7.20 16.98
C VAL A 159 -4.94 -5.85 17.66
N GLY A 160 -4.01 -5.77 18.62
CA GLY A 160 -3.65 -4.49 19.23
C GLY A 160 -2.51 -4.53 20.24
N PHE A 161 -2.25 -3.36 20.82
CA PHE A 161 -1.18 -3.12 21.81
C PHE A 161 -1.73 -2.92 23.23
N GLY A 162 -2.98 -3.30 23.49
CA GLY A 162 -3.69 -3.04 24.73
C GLY A 162 -3.30 -3.91 25.92
N ASN A 163 -3.90 -3.58 27.06
CA ASN A 163 -3.70 -4.29 28.32
C ASN A 163 -4.13 -5.76 28.24
N ASN A 164 -3.41 -6.59 28.98
CA ASN A 164 -3.31 -8.01 28.78
C ASN A 164 -3.81 -8.76 30.04
N GLU A 165 -3.09 -8.67 31.16
CA GLU A 165 -3.49 -9.19 32.47
C GLU A 165 -4.03 -8.06 33.36
N GLY A 166 -5.37 -7.99 33.47
CA GLY A 166 -6.02 -6.83 34.09
C GLY A 166 -5.60 -5.55 33.37
N ASP A 167 -5.54 -4.40 34.07
CA ASP A 167 -5.12 -3.14 33.45
C ASP A 167 -3.58 -2.94 33.41
N ASN A 168 -2.81 -4.01 33.15
CA ASN A 168 -1.37 -3.98 32.88
C ASN A 168 -1.04 -4.68 31.56
N GLY A 169 0.18 -4.51 31.06
CA GLY A 169 0.74 -5.30 29.95
C GLY A 169 0.64 -4.69 28.55
N ALA A 170 0.01 -3.51 28.40
CA ALA A 170 0.01 -2.77 27.14
C ALA A 170 1.42 -2.44 26.63
N GLY A 171 1.56 -2.30 25.31
CA GLY A 171 2.80 -1.90 24.62
C GLY A 171 3.49 -3.01 23.82
N ARG A 172 3.11 -4.29 24.00
CA ARG A 172 3.40 -5.39 23.07
C ARG A 172 2.20 -5.61 22.14
N LYS A 173 2.42 -5.82 20.84
CA LYS A 173 1.39 -6.18 19.86
C LYS A 173 1.01 -7.65 20.05
N ARG A 174 -0.29 -7.91 20.15
CA ARG A 174 -0.90 -9.21 20.44
C ARG A 174 -2.18 -9.38 19.60
N TRP A 175 -2.60 -10.62 19.34
CA TRP A 175 -3.67 -10.94 18.38
C TRP A 175 -4.50 -12.15 18.82
N GLY A 176 -5.76 -12.24 18.40
CA GLY A 176 -6.63 -13.36 18.77
C GLY A 176 -7.76 -13.63 17.79
N TRP A 177 -8.20 -14.88 17.70
CA TRP A 177 -9.39 -15.29 16.95
C TRP A 177 -10.63 -15.15 17.83
N THR A 178 -11.67 -14.52 17.30
CA THR A 178 -12.94 -14.31 18.02
C THR A 178 -14.09 -14.14 17.03
N TYR A 179 -15.33 -14.06 17.49
CA TYR A 179 -16.51 -14.05 16.62
C TYR A 179 -17.32 -12.74 16.72
N ILE A 180 -17.93 -12.34 15.60
CA ILE A 180 -18.84 -11.21 15.50
C ILE A 180 -20.18 -11.52 16.17
N SER A 181 -20.75 -10.56 16.90
CA SER A 181 -22.05 -10.69 17.53
C SER A 181 -22.73 -9.33 17.75
N ASN A 182 -24.04 -9.32 18.03
CA ASN A 182 -24.85 -8.10 18.18
C ASN A 182 -24.70 -7.09 17.01
N ALA A 183 -24.41 -7.58 15.80
CA ALA A 183 -24.09 -6.75 14.65
C ALA A 183 -25.28 -5.90 14.16
N GLY A 184 -24.97 -4.70 13.65
CA GLY A 184 -25.89 -3.81 12.96
C GLY A 184 -25.16 -2.65 12.29
N ASN A 185 -25.88 -1.83 11.53
CA ASN A 185 -25.36 -0.88 10.52
C ASN A 185 -24.19 0.06 10.92
N SER A 186 -23.89 0.26 12.21
CA SER A 186 -22.80 1.14 12.66
C SER A 186 -21.80 0.50 13.62
N ARG A 187 -22.08 -0.68 14.19
CA ARG A 187 -21.24 -1.34 15.19
C ARG A 187 -21.56 -2.81 15.38
N PHE A 188 -20.64 -3.55 15.97
CA PHE A 188 -20.81 -4.92 16.43
C PHE A 188 -20.03 -5.18 17.73
N ASP A 189 -20.33 -6.27 18.41
CA ASP A 189 -19.57 -6.78 19.56
C ASP A 189 -18.69 -7.96 19.12
N VAL A 190 -17.44 -8.02 19.59
CA VAL A 190 -16.60 -9.22 19.49
C VAL A 190 -16.61 -10.05 20.78
N GLY A 191 -16.52 -11.36 20.62
CA GLY A 191 -16.17 -12.32 21.66
C GLY A 191 -17.11 -12.42 22.85
N GLY A 192 -16.49 -12.60 24.03
CA GLY A 192 -17.15 -12.90 25.29
C GLY A 192 -17.22 -14.40 25.59
N GLN A 193 -17.87 -14.78 26.70
CA GLN A 193 -17.98 -16.18 27.17
C GLN A 193 -16.65 -16.90 27.47
N GLY A 194 -15.52 -16.21 27.37
CA GLY A 194 -14.17 -16.77 27.55
C GLY A 194 -13.32 -16.78 26.27
N THR A 195 -13.84 -16.30 25.13
CA THR A 195 -13.04 -16.09 23.90
C THR A 195 -12.43 -14.69 23.85
N GLU A 196 -11.53 -14.50 22.89
CA GLU A 196 -10.69 -13.33 22.75
C GLU A 196 -11.47 -12.01 22.57
N THR A 197 -10.97 -10.93 23.17
CA THR A 197 -11.64 -9.63 23.24
C THR A 197 -10.64 -8.48 23.45
N ILE A 198 -11.07 -7.25 23.19
CA ILE A 198 -10.27 -6.03 23.30
C ILE A 198 -10.25 -5.45 24.72
N CYS A 199 -9.18 -4.74 25.09
CA CYS A 199 -9.13 -3.97 26.32
C CYS A 199 -8.46 -2.58 26.19
N SER A 200 -8.13 -1.97 27.33
CA SER A 200 -7.55 -0.63 27.50
C SER A 200 -6.27 -0.49 26.66
N GLY A 201 -6.31 0.28 25.57
CA GLY A 201 -5.18 0.47 24.63
C GLY A 201 -5.30 -0.24 23.28
N ASP A 202 -6.19 -1.23 23.17
CA ASP A 202 -6.60 -1.78 21.86
C ASP A 202 -7.53 -0.81 21.12
N SER A 203 -8.09 0.20 21.81
CA SER A 203 -8.80 1.35 21.25
C SER A 203 -8.25 1.82 19.90
N GLY A 204 -9.07 1.77 18.85
CA GLY A 204 -8.72 2.10 17.48
C GLY A 204 -8.15 0.95 16.64
N GLY A 205 -7.79 -0.17 17.27
CA GLY A 205 -7.27 -1.36 16.60
C GLY A 205 -8.30 -2.11 15.75
N PRO A 206 -7.84 -2.91 14.79
CA PRO A 206 -8.71 -3.61 13.87
C PRO A 206 -9.36 -4.85 14.46
N ALA A 207 -10.58 -5.11 13.99
CA ALA A 207 -11.04 -6.46 13.72
C ALA A 207 -10.94 -6.70 12.21
N PHE A 208 -10.16 -7.70 11.80
CA PHE A 208 -9.95 -8.07 10.39
C PHE A 208 -10.81 -9.27 9.99
N ILE A 209 -11.18 -9.30 8.70
CA ILE A 209 -11.73 -10.46 7.99
C ILE A 209 -10.73 -10.91 6.93
N ARG A 210 -10.62 -12.22 6.70
CA ARG A 210 -9.87 -12.83 5.59
C ARG A 210 -10.85 -13.32 4.52
N TYR A 211 -10.58 -13.00 3.26
CA TYR A 211 -11.42 -13.34 2.12
C TYR A 211 -10.88 -14.57 1.37
N ASP A 212 -11.65 -15.08 0.40
CA ASP A 212 -11.31 -16.28 -0.38
C ASP A 212 -10.02 -16.14 -1.22
N ASP A 213 -9.64 -14.91 -1.59
CA ASP A 213 -8.36 -14.57 -2.24
C ASP A 213 -7.16 -14.53 -1.25
N ASN A 214 -7.42 -14.78 0.04
CA ASN A 214 -6.52 -14.72 1.20
C ASN A 214 -6.13 -13.31 1.66
N SER A 215 -6.61 -12.24 1.04
CA SER A 215 -6.43 -10.88 1.57
C SER A 215 -7.07 -10.69 2.96
N TRP A 216 -6.49 -9.79 3.76
CA TRP A 216 -7.08 -9.30 5.00
C TRP A 216 -7.61 -7.88 4.82
N HIS A 217 -8.87 -7.62 5.17
CA HIS A 217 -9.45 -6.26 5.15
C HIS A 217 -9.96 -5.87 6.55
N VAL A 218 -9.85 -4.58 6.92
CA VAL A 218 -10.35 -4.02 8.18
C VAL A 218 -11.87 -3.92 8.15
N TYR A 219 -12.54 -4.65 9.04
CA TYR A 219 -14.01 -4.64 9.15
C TYR A 219 -14.50 -3.80 10.34
N GLY A 220 -13.75 -3.80 11.45
CA GLY A 220 -14.10 -3.06 12.67
C GLY A 220 -12.96 -2.26 13.27
N ILE A 221 -13.32 -1.23 14.05
CA ILE A 221 -12.44 -0.35 14.80
C ILE A 221 -12.80 -0.47 16.29
N ALA A 222 -11.88 -0.94 17.12
CA ALA A 222 -12.09 -1.14 18.56
C ALA A 222 -12.51 0.17 19.26
N SER A 223 -13.68 0.20 19.89
CA SER A 223 -14.23 1.42 20.51
C SER A 223 -14.28 1.33 22.04
N THR A 224 -15.05 0.40 22.60
CA THR A 224 -15.22 0.29 24.06
C THR A 224 -15.40 -1.15 24.52
N LYS A 225 -14.66 -1.56 25.56
CA LYS A 225 -15.00 -2.75 26.37
C LYS A 225 -16.29 -2.56 27.15
N ASN A 226 -17.04 -3.63 27.40
CA ASN A 226 -18.35 -3.57 28.05
C ASN A 226 -18.32 -3.71 29.60
N ASP A 227 -17.13 -3.74 30.20
CA ASP A 227 -16.87 -3.67 31.65
C ASP A 227 -15.64 -2.79 31.97
N ASP A 228 -15.44 -2.44 33.24
CA ASP A 228 -14.35 -1.54 33.65
C ASP A 228 -12.97 -2.23 33.65
N THR A 229 -12.89 -3.56 33.62
CA THR A 229 -11.66 -4.36 33.74
C THR A 229 -11.30 -5.09 32.45
N CYS A 230 -10.10 -5.66 32.32
CA CYS A 230 -9.83 -6.61 31.24
C CYS A 230 -10.33 -8.00 31.64
N SER A 231 -11.47 -8.42 31.08
CA SER A 231 -12.15 -9.67 31.42
C SER A 231 -12.78 -10.35 30.21
N ALA A 232 -13.44 -11.49 30.42
CA ALA A 232 -14.20 -12.25 29.41
C ALA A 232 -15.49 -11.55 28.90
N ALA A 233 -15.55 -10.22 28.99
CA ALA A 233 -16.64 -9.39 28.51
C ALA A 233 -16.48 -9.08 27.00
N LYS A 234 -17.56 -8.66 26.37
CA LYS A 234 -17.52 -8.28 24.95
C LYS A 234 -16.88 -6.92 24.73
N GLY A 235 -16.21 -6.76 23.59
CA GLY A 235 -15.71 -5.48 23.12
C GLY A 235 -16.53 -4.94 21.95
N THR A 236 -17.03 -3.71 22.07
CA THR A 236 -17.76 -3.03 20.98
C THR A 236 -16.79 -2.44 19.96
N HIS A 237 -17.00 -2.72 18.68
CA HIS A 237 -16.28 -2.15 17.54
C HIS A 237 -17.20 -1.27 16.69
N SER A 238 -16.72 -0.11 16.25
CA SER A 238 -17.30 0.69 15.17
C SER A 238 -17.14 -0.07 13.85
N LEU A 239 -18.15 -0.07 12.96
CA LEU A 239 -17.98 -0.64 11.60
C LEU A 239 -17.11 0.28 10.75
N ALA A 240 -15.99 -0.23 10.25
CA ALA A 240 -14.93 0.55 9.59
C ALA A 240 -15.40 1.25 8.30
N VAL A 241 -16.22 0.58 7.51
CA VAL A 241 -16.86 1.09 6.28
C VAL A 241 -17.57 2.45 6.46
N ASN A 242 -18.05 2.78 7.66
CA ASN A 242 -18.72 4.05 7.93
C ASN A 242 -17.76 5.25 8.00
N ALA A 243 -16.45 5.02 8.14
CA ALA A 243 -15.44 6.07 8.15
C ALA A 243 -14.96 6.44 6.74
N VAL A 244 -14.87 5.45 5.83
CA VAL A 244 -14.34 5.55 4.45
C VAL A 244 -14.73 6.84 3.75
N LYS A 245 -16.03 7.04 3.52
CA LYS A 245 -16.54 8.19 2.76
C LYS A 245 -16.16 9.55 3.36
N TRP A 246 -15.95 9.63 4.67
CA TRP A 246 -15.47 10.86 5.31
C TRP A 246 -13.95 11.03 5.18
N ILE A 247 -13.18 9.93 5.31
CA ILE A 247 -11.73 9.92 5.09
C ILE A 247 -11.43 10.42 3.67
N GLU A 248 -12.09 9.86 2.65
CA GLU A 248 -11.90 10.20 1.24
C GLU A 248 -12.31 11.65 0.94
N GLN A 249 -13.51 12.06 1.39
CA GLN A 249 -14.03 13.42 1.14
C GLN A 249 -13.27 14.54 1.86
N ASP A 250 -12.61 14.24 2.97
CA ASP A 250 -11.81 15.24 3.72
C ASP A 250 -10.33 15.23 3.28
N SER A 251 -9.74 14.06 3.04
CA SER A 251 -8.32 13.95 2.68
C SER A 251 -7.99 14.02 1.19
N GLY A 252 -8.95 13.70 0.31
CA GLY A 252 -8.70 13.53 -1.13
C GLY A 252 -7.92 12.25 -1.48
N ILE A 253 -7.74 11.34 -0.52
CA ILE A 253 -7.09 10.04 -0.71
C ILE A 253 -8.16 8.96 -0.81
N ASP A 254 -8.13 8.20 -1.90
CA ASP A 254 -8.88 6.94 -2.05
C ASP A 254 -8.33 5.88 -1.08
N VAL A 255 -9.22 5.25 -0.31
CA VAL A 255 -8.89 4.14 0.59
C VAL A 255 -9.69 2.86 0.29
N THR A 256 -10.38 2.83 -0.85
CA THR A 256 -11.24 1.72 -1.31
C THR A 256 -11.03 1.30 -2.77
N VAL A 257 -9.91 1.72 -3.40
CA VAL A 257 -9.17 1.30 -4.64
C VAL A 257 -9.56 0.05 -5.46
N CYS A 258 -10.38 -0.85 -4.94
CA CYS A 258 -11.05 -1.94 -5.67
C CYS A 258 -12.52 -1.62 -6.03
N HIS A 259 -13.03 -0.43 -5.69
CA HIS A 259 -14.44 -0.09 -5.75
C HIS A 259 -14.71 1.34 -6.24
N ASP A 260 -15.87 1.54 -6.86
CA ASP A 260 -16.38 2.87 -7.15
C ASP A 260 -16.98 3.57 -5.90
N ILE A 261 -17.25 4.87 -6.03
CA ILE A 261 -17.86 5.72 -4.98
C ILE A 261 -19.28 5.28 -4.53
N ASN A 262 -19.87 4.28 -5.18
CA ASN A 262 -21.15 3.67 -4.84
C ASN A 262 -20.99 2.30 -4.14
N GLY A 263 -19.78 1.72 -4.11
CA GLY A 263 -19.50 0.39 -3.60
C GLY A 263 -19.72 -0.74 -4.62
N ASN A 264 -19.71 -0.44 -5.91
CA ASN A 264 -19.58 -1.45 -6.97
C ASN A 264 -18.11 -1.92 -7.04
N TRP A 265 -17.88 -3.19 -7.40
CA TRP A 265 -16.54 -3.69 -7.70
C TRP A 265 -16.02 -3.05 -9.00
N ASP A 266 -14.87 -2.39 -8.91
CA ASP A 266 -14.24 -1.61 -9.98
C ASP A 266 -12.71 -1.59 -9.73
N PRO A 267 -12.01 -2.72 -9.96
CA PRO A 267 -10.62 -2.90 -9.54
C PRO A 267 -9.65 -2.15 -10.47
N GLY A 268 -8.90 -1.19 -9.93
CA GLY A 268 -7.82 -0.51 -10.64
C GLY A 268 -6.43 -1.11 -10.36
N PRO A 269 -5.34 -0.52 -10.91
CA PRO A 269 -3.96 -0.95 -10.67
C PRO A 269 -3.44 -0.72 -9.24
N LEU A 270 -4.31 -0.25 -8.32
CA LEU A 270 -4.05 -0.17 -6.88
C LEU A 270 -4.88 -1.19 -6.07
N CYS A 271 -5.71 -2.01 -6.72
CA CYS A 271 -6.47 -3.12 -6.11
C CYS A 271 -5.57 -4.35 -5.88
N GLY A 272 -4.48 -4.14 -5.15
CA GLY A 272 -3.37 -5.07 -5.06
C GLY A 272 -2.35 -4.67 -4.00
N ASN A 273 -1.29 -5.47 -3.84
CA ASN A 273 -0.33 -5.35 -2.73
C ASN A 273 -1.00 -5.38 -1.34
N PHE A 274 -2.02 -6.23 -1.18
CA PHE A 274 -2.74 -6.41 0.09
C PHE A 274 -2.10 -7.52 0.93
N PHE A 275 -2.02 -7.35 2.24
CA PHE A 275 -1.47 -8.34 3.16
C PHE A 275 -2.32 -9.62 3.13
N ASN A 276 -1.69 -10.75 2.79
CA ASN A 276 -2.32 -12.07 2.73
C ASN A 276 -1.62 -13.11 3.64
N GLY A 277 -0.77 -12.64 4.56
CA GLY A 277 0.03 -13.50 5.43
C GLY A 277 -0.79 -14.30 6.44
N GLU A 278 -0.25 -15.45 6.85
CA GLU A 278 -0.80 -16.26 7.92
C GLU A 278 -0.60 -15.58 9.28
N PRO A 279 -1.63 -15.55 10.15
CA PRO A 279 -1.71 -14.61 11.27
C PRO A 279 -0.74 -14.92 12.43
N GLY A 280 -0.12 -16.10 12.42
CA GLY A 280 0.81 -16.59 13.44
C GLY A 280 2.22 -16.88 12.91
N LEU A 281 2.61 -16.35 11.76
CA LEU A 281 3.97 -16.49 11.21
C LEU A 281 4.78 -15.20 11.35
N SER A 282 6.12 -15.33 11.37
CA SER A 282 7.04 -14.20 11.32
C SER A 282 7.38 -13.84 9.88
N TYR A 283 7.56 -12.54 9.62
CA TYR A 283 7.75 -11.96 8.29
C TYR A 283 8.99 -11.05 8.24
N GLY A 284 10.16 -11.61 8.55
CA GLY A 284 11.42 -10.88 8.55
C GLY A 284 11.63 -10.02 9.81
N SER A 285 12.18 -8.81 9.65
CA SER A 285 12.54 -7.94 10.76
C SER A 285 12.07 -6.50 10.61
N TRP A 286 11.63 -5.91 11.73
CA TRP A 286 11.28 -4.49 11.80
C TRP A 286 12.43 -3.52 11.54
N ASN A 287 13.69 -3.95 11.50
CA ASN A 287 14.79 -3.07 11.05
C ASN A 287 14.73 -2.85 9.54
N THR A 288 14.45 -3.94 8.82
CA THR A 288 14.43 -4.11 7.37
C THR A 288 13.06 -3.90 6.74
N TRP A 289 12.07 -3.48 7.53
CA TRP A 289 10.66 -3.31 7.12
C TRP A 289 9.97 -4.62 6.72
N CYS A 290 10.25 -5.72 7.42
CA CYS A 290 9.49 -6.96 7.27
C CYS A 290 9.59 -7.55 5.86
N GLU A 291 10.82 -7.73 5.40
CA GLU A 291 11.22 -8.09 4.03
C GLU A 291 10.63 -9.39 3.49
N ASP A 292 10.20 -10.31 4.37
CA ASP A 292 9.58 -11.58 3.99
C ASP A 292 8.03 -11.50 3.89
N THR A 293 7.42 -10.32 4.13
CA THR A 293 5.95 -10.18 4.19
C THR A 293 5.31 -10.52 2.85
N THR A 294 4.36 -11.46 2.86
CA THR A 294 3.60 -11.83 1.66
C THR A 294 2.51 -10.80 1.36
N ALA A 295 2.41 -10.47 0.08
CA ALA A 295 1.36 -9.65 -0.49
C ALA A 295 0.54 -10.48 -1.50
N LEU A 296 -0.71 -10.10 -1.69
CA LEU A 296 -1.53 -10.50 -2.83
C LEU A 296 -1.23 -9.55 -3.99
N GLU A 297 -1.06 -10.10 -5.19
CA GLU A 297 -0.75 -9.32 -6.39
C GLU A 297 -1.96 -8.45 -6.78
N TRP A 298 -3.08 -9.08 -7.09
CA TRP A 298 -4.37 -8.47 -7.40
C TRP A 298 -5.48 -9.08 -6.54
N SER A 299 -6.40 -8.26 -6.03
CA SER A 299 -7.51 -8.73 -5.22
C SER A 299 -8.71 -9.15 -6.07
N ALA A 300 -9.40 -10.20 -5.62
CA ALA A 300 -10.52 -10.83 -6.32
C ALA A 300 -11.75 -11.03 -5.40
N THR A 301 -11.84 -10.29 -4.29
CA THR A 301 -12.85 -10.50 -3.23
C THR A 301 -14.30 -10.49 -3.70
N CYS A 302 -14.62 -9.82 -4.81
CA CYS A 302 -15.98 -9.73 -5.36
C CYS A 302 -16.15 -10.04 -6.85
N GLY A 303 -15.10 -10.41 -7.58
CA GLY A 303 -15.19 -10.58 -9.03
C GLY A 303 -13.87 -10.98 -9.67
N THR A 304 -13.78 -10.77 -10.99
CA THR A 304 -12.50 -10.77 -11.72
C THR A 304 -11.60 -9.69 -11.14
N ASP A 305 -10.33 -10.02 -10.92
CA ASP A 305 -9.31 -9.05 -10.52
C ASP A 305 -8.83 -8.18 -11.70
N PHE A 306 -7.99 -7.19 -11.40
CA PHE A 306 -7.46 -6.26 -12.39
C PHE A 306 -6.53 -6.92 -13.44
N GLY A 307 -5.84 -8.00 -13.07
CA GLY A 307 -4.99 -8.79 -13.96
C GLY A 307 -5.78 -9.71 -14.90
N GLU A 308 -6.91 -10.26 -14.47
CA GLU A 308 -7.83 -10.97 -15.37
C GLU A 308 -8.55 -10.03 -16.37
N SER A 309 -8.62 -8.73 -16.07
CA SER A 309 -9.05 -7.69 -17.03
C SER A 309 -7.93 -7.14 -17.92
N ALA A 310 -6.77 -7.82 -18.00
CA ALA A 310 -5.66 -7.41 -18.85
C ALA A 310 -6.07 -7.20 -20.31
N GLU A 311 -5.68 -6.04 -20.82
CA GLU A 311 -5.82 -5.57 -22.19
C GLU A 311 -4.73 -6.22 -23.09
N LEU A 312 -4.95 -6.27 -24.40
CA LEU A 312 -4.11 -6.93 -25.40
C LEU A 312 -3.81 -6.06 -26.65
N ASN A 313 -4.35 -4.85 -26.75
CA ASN A 313 -3.85 -3.87 -27.71
C ASN A 313 -2.48 -3.34 -27.22
N PRO A 314 -1.54 -3.00 -28.12
CA PRO A 314 -0.35 -2.26 -27.75
C PRO A 314 -0.63 -0.75 -27.71
N PRO A 315 0.14 0.03 -26.93
CA PRO A 315 0.02 1.48 -26.88
C PRO A 315 0.41 2.12 -28.23
N VAL A 316 -0.18 3.27 -28.53
CA VAL A 316 0.06 4.04 -29.76
C VAL A 316 1.04 5.17 -29.46
N LEU A 317 2.14 5.25 -30.21
CA LEU A 317 3.18 6.26 -30.02
C LEU A 317 3.38 7.15 -31.26
N GLU A 318 3.58 8.44 -31.02
CA GLU A 318 3.95 9.44 -32.04
C GLU A 318 5.16 10.23 -31.53
N VAL A 319 6.24 10.29 -32.32
CA VAL A 319 7.37 11.19 -32.05
C VAL A 319 6.99 12.57 -32.60
N VAL A 320 6.79 13.51 -31.69
CA VAL A 320 6.26 14.87 -31.97
C VAL A 320 7.39 15.87 -32.19
N VAL A 321 8.54 15.67 -31.54
CA VAL A 321 9.78 16.43 -31.76
C VAL A 321 10.95 15.44 -31.79
N PRO A 322 11.77 15.39 -32.86
CA PRO A 322 11.58 16.11 -34.13
C PRO A 322 10.37 15.57 -34.90
N PHE A 323 9.94 16.25 -35.95
CA PHE A 323 8.93 15.71 -36.88
C PHE A 323 9.58 15.12 -38.15
N ASP A 324 8.86 14.23 -38.86
CA ASP A 324 9.41 13.57 -40.04
C ASP A 324 9.74 14.56 -41.17
N GLY A 325 10.99 14.53 -41.64
CA GLY A 325 11.55 15.46 -42.61
C GLY A 325 11.96 16.83 -42.04
N GLU A 326 12.09 16.98 -40.72
CA GLU A 326 12.64 18.21 -40.11
C GLU A 326 14.14 18.39 -40.43
N SER A 327 14.58 19.65 -40.56
CA SER A 327 15.98 20.02 -40.79
C SER A 327 16.41 21.09 -39.77
N PHE A 328 17.62 20.94 -39.23
CA PHE A 328 18.19 21.84 -38.21
C PHE A 328 19.44 22.57 -38.72
N ASP A 329 19.32 23.86 -39.00
CA ASP A 329 20.39 24.78 -39.47
C ASP A 329 21.48 25.10 -38.40
N ALA A 330 21.67 24.24 -37.39
CA ALA A 330 22.53 24.52 -36.23
C ALA A 330 23.39 23.30 -35.86
N GLU A 331 24.70 23.50 -35.74
CA GLU A 331 25.65 22.45 -35.36
C GLU A 331 26.36 22.78 -34.03
N PRO A 332 26.28 21.91 -33.00
CA PRO A 332 25.36 20.78 -32.91
C PRO A 332 23.90 21.24 -32.71
N ALA A 333 22.96 20.46 -33.21
CA ALA A 333 21.55 20.64 -32.90
C ALA A 333 21.30 20.18 -31.47
N MET A 334 20.55 20.96 -30.69
CA MET A 334 20.22 20.67 -29.30
C MET A 334 18.73 20.95 -29.06
N PHE A 335 17.99 19.91 -28.71
CA PHE A 335 16.55 19.96 -28.45
C PHE A 335 16.10 18.83 -27.52
N ASP A 336 14.86 18.89 -27.06
CA ASP A 336 14.25 17.83 -26.25
C ASP A 336 13.42 16.92 -27.17
N ILE A 337 13.75 15.62 -27.23
CA ILE A 337 12.94 14.66 -28.01
C ILE A 337 11.63 14.45 -27.27
N THR A 338 10.50 14.63 -27.96
CA THR A 338 9.16 14.59 -27.35
C THR A 338 8.33 13.51 -28.02
N VAL A 339 7.78 12.59 -27.24
CA VAL A 339 6.94 11.48 -27.69
C VAL A 339 5.60 11.51 -26.96
N THR A 340 4.49 11.47 -27.68
CA THR A 340 3.17 11.19 -27.09
C THR A 340 2.88 9.70 -27.15
N ALA A 341 2.40 9.13 -26.05
CA ALA A 341 2.00 7.73 -25.95
C ALA A 341 0.58 7.63 -25.37
N GLU A 342 -0.36 7.08 -26.12
CA GLU A 342 -1.75 6.87 -25.70
C GLU A 342 -2.08 5.37 -25.67
N ASP A 343 -2.95 4.97 -24.74
CA ASP A 343 -3.34 3.59 -24.48
C ASP A 343 -4.85 3.51 -24.21
N ASP A 344 -5.51 2.44 -24.64
CA ASP A 344 -6.98 2.29 -24.50
C ASP A 344 -7.42 2.24 -23.02
N SER A 345 -6.53 1.86 -22.09
CA SER A 345 -6.79 1.90 -20.64
C SER A 345 -6.63 3.28 -20.00
N GLY A 346 -5.91 4.20 -20.65
CA GLY A 346 -5.52 5.49 -20.09
C GLY A 346 -4.50 5.43 -18.95
N LEU A 347 -3.81 4.30 -18.76
CA LEU A 347 -2.70 4.16 -17.81
C LEU A 347 -1.38 4.68 -18.38
N PRO A 348 -0.35 4.93 -17.53
CA PRO A 348 0.98 5.29 -18.01
C PRO A 348 1.60 4.21 -18.91
N VAL A 349 2.31 4.66 -19.94
CA VAL A 349 3.10 3.83 -20.86
C VAL A 349 4.57 4.12 -20.61
N ASP A 350 5.38 3.10 -20.36
CA ASP A 350 6.83 3.23 -20.24
C ASP A 350 7.46 3.39 -21.62
N VAL A 351 7.92 4.61 -21.94
CA VAL A 351 8.51 4.96 -23.25
C VAL A 351 10.04 4.89 -23.18
N GLU A 352 10.64 4.15 -24.13
CA GLU A 352 12.06 4.24 -24.50
C GLU A 352 12.20 4.81 -25.92
N ILE A 353 13.38 5.35 -26.26
CA ILE A 353 13.72 5.76 -27.62
C ILE A 353 14.92 5.01 -28.18
N GLU A 354 14.82 4.64 -29.45
CA GLU A 354 15.88 4.13 -30.30
C GLU A 354 16.34 5.25 -31.25
N ILE A 355 17.65 5.41 -31.40
CA ILE A 355 18.29 6.34 -32.34
C ILE A 355 19.30 5.52 -33.14
N GLU A 356 19.21 5.55 -34.47
CA GLU A 356 20.14 4.84 -35.38
C GLU A 356 20.39 3.36 -35.00
N GLY A 357 19.32 2.63 -34.67
CA GLY A 357 19.40 1.21 -34.29
C GLY A 357 19.86 0.94 -32.85
N MET A 358 19.97 1.98 -32.00
CA MET A 358 20.42 1.84 -30.60
C MET A 358 19.43 2.48 -29.61
N LEU A 359 18.94 1.67 -28.66
CA LEU A 359 18.17 2.15 -27.50
C LEU A 359 19.04 3.05 -26.61
N GLN A 360 18.47 4.17 -26.16
CA GLN A 360 19.18 5.15 -25.33
C GLN A 360 19.15 4.82 -23.82
N GLY A 361 18.38 3.82 -23.40
CA GLY A 361 18.41 3.28 -22.03
C GLY A 361 17.83 4.18 -20.94
N GLY A 362 17.00 5.15 -21.32
CA GLY A 362 16.14 5.91 -20.43
C GLY A 362 14.68 5.52 -20.67
N ILE A 363 13.95 5.26 -19.59
CA ILE A 363 12.50 5.01 -19.61
C ILE A 363 11.80 6.26 -19.05
N VAL A 364 10.73 6.70 -19.71
CA VAL A 364 9.89 7.83 -19.26
C VAL A 364 8.41 7.42 -19.32
N SER A 365 7.74 7.43 -18.17
CA SER A 365 6.33 7.06 -18.00
C SER A 365 5.37 8.27 -18.00
N GLU A 366 5.89 9.49 -18.22
CA GLU A 366 5.10 10.71 -18.33
C GLU A 366 4.59 10.87 -19.78
N ASN A 367 3.39 11.46 -19.98
CA ASN A 367 2.84 11.75 -21.30
C ASN A 367 2.59 13.28 -21.45
N PRO A 368 3.23 13.97 -22.41
CA PRO A 368 4.26 13.46 -23.32
C PRO A 368 5.56 13.09 -22.60
N ALA A 369 6.23 12.05 -23.10
CA ALA A 369 7.55 11.63 -22.66
C ALA A 369 8.61 12.57 -23.26
N VAL A 370 9.50 13.11 -22.42
CA VAL A 370 10.48 14.12 -22.81
C VAL A 370 11.90 13.66 -22.49
N PHE A 371 12.71 13.42 -23.52
CA PHE A 371 14.12 13.08 -23.41
C PHE A 371 14.95 14.35 -23.64
N ALA A 372 15.21 15.06 -22.54
CA ALA A 372 15.71 16.43 -22.58
C ALA A 372 17.20 16.56 -22.93
N ASN A 373 17.56 17.64 -23.63
CA ASN A 373 18.91 18.02 -24.04
C ASN A 373 19.61 16.95 -24.91
N ALA A 374 18.88 16.34 -25.87
CA ALA A 374 19.50 15.53 -26.90
C ALA A 374 20.43 16.40 -27.78
N VAL A 375 21.57 15.84 -28.21
CA VAL A 375 22.61 16.57 -28.95
C VAL A 375 23.00 15.78 -30.19
N PHE A 376 22.84 16.41 -31.35
CA PHE A 376 23.12 15.82 -32.66
C PHE A 376 24.16 16.67 -33.41
N TYR A 377 25.08 16.01 -34.12
CA TYR A 377 26.04 16.67 -35.02
C TYR A 377 25.49 16.66 -36.44
N CYS A 378 26.21 17.16 -37.44
CA CYS A 378 25.72 17.07 -38.82
C CYS A 378 25.45 15.60 -39.23
N GLY A 379 24.37 15.37 -39.99
CA GLY A 379 23.97 14.03 -40.40
C GLY A 379 22.46 13.86 -40.64
N GLU A 380 22.08 12.68 -41.11
CA GLU A 380 20.70 12.18 -41.19
C GLU A 380 20.52 11.16 -40.05
N TYR A 381 19.41 11.24 -39.32
CA TYR A 381 19.13 10.42 -38.14
C TYR A 381 17.69 9.91 -38.14
N THR A 382 17.51 8.66 -37.72
CA THR A 382 16.20 8.02 -37.53
C THR A 382 15.92 7.75 -36.05
N ILE A 383 14.72 8.13 -35.60
CA ILE A 383 14.20 7.85 -34.26
C ILE A 383 13.00 6.89 -34.37
N ILE A 384 12.95 5.91 -33.47
CA ILE A 384 11.76 5.07 -33.21
C ILE A 384 11.48 5.11 -31.71
N ALA A 385 10.26 5.45 -31.32
CA ALA A 385 9.82 5.28 -29.94
C ALA A 385 9.28 3.87 -29.71
N HIS A 386 9.60 3.28 -28.56
CA HIS A 386 9.12 2.00 -28.07
C HIS A 386 8.31 2.25 -26.80
N GLY A 387 7.09 1.72 -26.71
CA GLY A 387 6.24 1.88 -25.54
C GLY A 387 5.81 0.53 -24.97
N THR A 388 5.87 0.39 -23.64
CA THR A 388 5.33 -0.76 -22.92
C THR A 388 4.15 -0.29 -22.07
N ASP A 389 2.96 -0.89 -22.24
CA ASP A 389 1.82 -0.60 -21.37
C ASP A 389 1.98 -1.23 -19.97
N PHE A 390 0.95 -1.10 -19.14
CA PHE A 390 0.93 -1.67 -17.79
C PHE A 390 0.99 -3.21 -17.76
N TRP A 391 0.56 -3.91 -18.82
CA TRP A 391 0.47 -5.37 -18.89
C TRP A 391 1.62 -6.03 -19.68
N GLY A 392 2.49 -5.24 -20.31
CA GLY A 392 3.63 -5.71 -21.11
C GLY A 392 3.37 -5.80 -22.62
N ASN A 393 2.28 -5.22 -23.12
CA ASN A 393 2.06 -5.06 -24.56
C ASN A 393 3.02 -4.01 -25.14
N LEU A 394 3.66 -4.35 -26.25
CA LEU A 394 4.69 -3.51 -26.88
C LEU A 394 4.16 -2.78 -28.10
N GLY A 395 4.17 -1.45 -28.02
CA GLY A 395 3.88 -0.51 -29.10
C GLY A 395 5.14 0.13 -29.65
N HIS A 396 5.06 0.62 -30.89
CA HIS A 396 6.14 1.35 -31.55
C HIS A 396 5.55 2.53 -32.33
N SER A 397 6.30 3.63 -32.46
CA SER A 397 5.96 4.70 -33.40
C SER A 397 6.27 4.28 -34.84
N ASP A 398 5.70 5.00 -35.82
CA ASP A 398 6.34 5.07 -37.13
C ASP A 398 7.76 5.68 -36.97
N PRO A 399 8.75 5.29 -37.80
CA PRO A 399 10.07 5.90 -37.77
C PRO A 399 10.03 7.36 -38.24
N VAL A 400 10.70 8.25 -37.51
CA VAL A 400 10.87 9.66 -37.87
C VAL A 400 12.31 9.89 -38.30
N THR A 401 12.51 10.41 -39.51
CA THR A 401 13.84 10.79 -40.01
C THR A 401 14.00 12.30 -40.05
N PHE A 402 15.13 12.82 -39.56
CA PHE A 402 15.46 14.25 -39.56
C PHE A 402 16.94 14.49 -39.91
N THR A 403 17.25 15.73 -40.29
CA THR A 403 18.59 16.14 -40.74
C THR A 403 19.15 17.27 -39.88
N VAL A 404 20.45 17.23 -39.62
CA VAL A 404 21.21 18.36 -39.06
C VAL A 404 22.17 18.86 -40.14
N GLU A 405 22.04 20.13 -40.53
CA GLU A 405 22.87 20.73 -41.56
C GLU A 405 24.23 21.16 -41.00
N GLY A 406 25.31 20.78 -41.68
CA GLY A 406 26.69 21.10 -41.29
C GLY A 406 27.71 20.58 -42.31
N ASP A 407 28.99 20.92 -42.11
CA ASP A 407 30.08 20.51 -43.02
C ASP A 407 30.58 19.10 -42.67
N CYS A 408 29.70 18.13 -42.92
CA CYS A 408 29.98 16.71 -42.76
C CYS A 408 31.14 16.30 -43.67
N MET A 409 32.33 16.22 -43.06
CA MET A 409 33.61 15.78 -43.65
C MET A 409 33.48 14.43 -44.36
N GLY A 410 33.05 14.47 -45.62
CA GLY A 410 32.86 13.30 -46.45
C GLY A 410 34.19 12.57 -46.64
N THR A 411 34.21 11.28 -46.31
CA THR A 411 35.28 10.37 -46.73
C THR A 411 35.13 10.09 -48.22
N ASP A 412 35.45 11.10 -49.04
CA ASP A 412 35.42 11.01 -50.50
C ASP A 412 36.43 9.97 -50.98
N THR A 413 35.94 8.76 -51.28
CA THR A 413 36.75 7.62 -51.72
C THR A 413 37.11 7.69 -53.21
N GLY A 414 37.63 8.84 -53.63
CA GLY A 414 38.59 9.04 -54.72
C GLY A 414 38.29 8.42 -56.09
N ASP A 415 37.80 9.25 -57.01
CA ASP A 415 38.09 9.07 -58.45
C ASP A 415 39.48 9.65 -58.77
N GLY A 416 40.44 8.76 -59.04
CA GLY A 416 41.82 9.14 -59.36
C GLY A 416 42.16 9.03 -60.84
N ASP A 417 42.27 10.16 -61.53
CA ASP A 417 42.73 10.27 -62.93
C ASP A 417 43.55 11.57 -63.11
N GLY A 418 44.84 11.51 -63.51
CA GLY A 418 45.64 12.75 -63.65
C GLY A 418 47.17 12.68 -63.80
N ASP A 419 47.67 11.97 -64.82
CA ASP A 419 48.94 12.22 -65.58
C ASP A 419 50.31 12.37 -64.83
N PRO A 420 51.35 11.56 -65.15
CA PRO A 420 52.70 11.73 -64.63
C PRO A 420 53.60 12.64 -65.50
N GLY A 421 54.16 13.72 -64.92
CA GLY A 421 55.08 14.64 -65.61
C GLY A 421 56.32 15.03 -64.79
N ASP A 422 57.49 14.99 -65.43
CA ASP A 422 58.83 15.17 -64.82
C ASP A 422 59.12 16.60 -64.28
N GLY A 423 60.02 16.75 -63.29
CA GLY A 423 60.44 18.08 -62.80
C GLY A 423 61.43 18.16 -61.62
N ASP A 424 62.66 17.65 -61.80
CA ASP A 424 63.93 17.95 -61.07
C ASP A 424 63.93 18.81 -59.76
N GLY A 425 64.46 18.27 -58.64
CA GLY A 425 64.64 19.04 -57.39
C GLY A 425 65.38 18.36 -56.21
N ASP A 426 66.69 18.10 -56.34
CA ASP A 426 67.60 17.58 -55.29
C ASP A 426 68.09 18.73 -54.34
N PRO A 427 68.75 18.49 -53.19
CA PRO A 427 68.15 18.17 -51.89
C PRO A 427 68.57 19.16 -50.77
N GLY A 428 68.09 18.99 -49.53
CA GLY A 428 68.68 19.67 -48.36
C GLY A 428 67.89 19.53 -47.06
N GLY A 429 68.29 18.59 -46.19
CA GLY A 429 67.65 18.36 -44.89
C GLY A 429 68.05 19.37 -43.80
N GLY A 430 67.33 19.30 -42.68
CA GLY A 430 67.52 20.15 -41.49
C GLY A 430 66.42 19.89 -40.46
N ASP A 431 66.60 18.82 -39.68
CA ASP A 431 65.80 18.54 -38.48
C ASP A 431 66.20 19.45 -37.30
N GLU A 432 65.56 19.25 -36.14
CA GLU A 432 65.81 19.83 -34.81
C GLU A 432 65.34 21.28 -34.55
N ASP A 433 64.96 21.66 -33.32
CA ASP A 433 64.09 21.01 -32.31
C ASP A 433 63.76 22.07 -31.22
N ASP A 434 62.71 21.84 -30.41
CA ASP A 434 62.28 22.67 -29.26
C ASP A 434 62.01 24.17 -29.58
N GLY A 435 61.32 24.97 -28.76
CA GLY A 435 60.76 24.74 -27.43
C GLY A 435 60.90 26.02 -26.59
N GLY A 436 59.94 26.29 -25.70
CA GLY A 436 60.09 27.35 -24.68
C GLY A 436 59.13 28.55 -24.78
N GLU A 437 57.97 28.39 -24.12
CA GLU A 437 57.49 29.37 -23.11
C GLU A 437 58.67 29.85 -22.21
N PRO A 438 58.67 31.10 -21.66
CA PRO A 438 57.54 31.58 -20.86
C PRO A 438 57.16 33.07 -20.96
N ALA A 439 55.95 33.38 -20.49
CA ALA A 439 55.53 34.72 -20.11
C ALA A 439 56.09 35.15 -18.73
N GLU A 440 56.28 36.47 -18.52
CA GLU A 440 56.50 37.07 -17.19
C GLU A 440 55.81 38.45 -17.09
N THR A 441 54.84 38.54 -16.17
CA THR A 441 54.43 39.71 -15.36
C THR A 441 53.85 41.01 -15.97
N GLY A 442 52.67 41.38 -15.45
CA GLY A 442 52.36 42.75 -14.97
C GLY A 442 51.50 43.65 -15.88
N SER A 443 50.64 44.53 -15.35
CA SER A 443 50.15 44.70 -13.96
C SER A 443 48.92 45.64 -13.91
N ASP A 444 48.33 45.78 -12.72
CA ASP A 444 47.56 46.94 -12.22
C ASP A 444 46.10 47.22 -12.63
N GLU A 445 45.19 46.74 -11.78
CA GLU A 445 44.34 47.53 -10.85
C GLU A 445 43.11 48.38 -11.28
N LEU A 446 42.13 48.40 -10.35
CA LEU A 446 41.01 49.34 -10.11
C LEU A 446 39.73 49.30 -10.97
N GLY A 447 38.58 49.25 -10.27
CA GLY A 447 37.24 49.36 -10.87
C GLY A 447 36.08 48.98 -9.95
N GLU A 448 35.88 49.66 -8.80
CA GLU A 448 34.67 49.48 -7.99
C GLU A 448 33.41 50.03 -8.71
N THR A 449 32.29 49.32 -8.59
CA THR A 449 31.05 49.86 -7.97
C THR A 449 29.97 48.78 -7.86
N GLY A 450 29.22 48.81 -6.77
CA GLY A 450 27.88 48.20 -6.69
C GLY A 450 26.91 49.20 -6.06
N LEU A 451 25.61 49.07 -6.30
CA LEU A 451 24.55 49.74 -5.53
C LEU A 451 23.14 49.29 -5.97
N GLY A 452 22.21 49.31 -5.00
CA GLY A 452 20.83 49.76 -5.25
C GLY A 452 19.81 48.71 -5.68
N ALA A 453 18.81 48.49 -4.84
CA ALA A 453 17.52 47.93 -5.21
C ALA A 453 16.47 49.04 -5.33
N ASP A 454 15.38 48.77 -6.06
CA ASP A 454 14.01 49.23 -5.74
C ASP A 454 13.04 48.19 -6.35
N ASP A 455 12.16 47.63 -5.54
CA ASP A 455 10.72 47.93 -5.46
C ASP A 455 9.90 47.52 -6.71
N GLY A 456 9.08 46.48 -6.52
CA GLY A 456 8.22 45.88 -7.53
C GLY A 456 6.95 45.34 -6.87
N THR A 457 6.02 46.24 -6.56
CA THR A 457 4.77 45.93 -5.84
C THR A 457 3.96 44.80 -6.50
N PHE A 458 3.91 43.63 -5.85
CA PHE A 458 3.16 42.48 -6.34
C PHE A 458 1.68 42.59 -5.95
N THR A 459 0.79 42.65 -6.95
CA THR A 459 -0.66 42.79 -6.73
C THR A 459 -1.34 41.43 -6.50
N THR A 460 -2.13 41.34 -5.43
CA THR A 460 -2.85 40.11 -5.05
C THR A 460 -4.06 39.87 -5.95
N TYR A 461 -3.98 38.90 -6.86
CA TYR A 461 -5.14 38.36 -7.57
C TYR A 461 -5.93 37.41 -6.67
N THR A 462 -7.03 37.88 -6.12
CA THR A 462 -7.97 37.06 -5.33
C THR A 462 -9.08 36.50 -6.21
N CYS A 463 -9.03 35.21 -6.52
CA CYS A 463 -10.07 34.51 -7.28
C CYS A 463 -11.28 34.14 -6.41
N SER A 464 -12.14 35.11 -6.12
CA SER A 464 -13.45 34.86 -5.49
C SER A 464 -14.45 34.30 -6.51
N CYS A 465 -14.87 33.05 -6.36
CA CYS A 465 -15.97 32.47 -7.14
C CYS A 465 -17.32 32.82 -6.50
N GLU A 466 -17.97 33.88 -6.99
CA GLU A 466 -19.30 34.29 -6.54
C GLU A 466 -20.39 33.43 -7.22
N ILE A 467 -20.93 32.44 -6.49
CA ILE A 467 -21.98 31.54 -7.00
C ILE A 467 -23.34 32.25 -6.96
N ASP A 468 -23.77 32.74 -8.12
CA ASP A 468 -25.02 33.47 -8.32
C ASP A 468 -26.26 32.58 -8.08
N ARG A 469 -26.96 32.83 -6.97
CA ARG A 469 -28.06 31.97 -6.47
C ARG A 469 -29.37 32.22 -7.21
N ARG A 470 -29.59 31.53 -8.33
CA ARG A 470 -30.94 31.44 -8.95
C ARG A 470 -31.91 30.66 -8.05
N PRO A 471 -33.08 31.21 -7.67
CA PRO A 471 -34.08 30.49 -6.89
C PRO A 471 -34.87 29.49 -7.77
N PRO A 472 -35.38 28.38 -7.20
CA PRO A 472 -36.22 27.43 -7.93
C PRO A 472 -37.59 28.04 -8.26
N ALA A 473 -38.07 27.82 -9.48
CA ALA A 473 -39.36 28.32 -9.93
C ALA A 473 -40.52 27.49 -9.35
N HIS A 474 -41.51 28.17 -8.74
CA HIS A 474 -42.73 27.51 -8.27
C HIS A 474 -43.68 27.15 -9.43
N GLY A 475 -43.86 25.84 -9.68
CA GLY A 475 -44.91 25.32 -10.56
C GLY A 475 -45.92 24.48 -9.76
N ALA A 476 -47.11 25.04 -9.47
CA ALA A 476 -48.11 24.38 -8.63
C ALA A 476 -49.54 24.49 -9.18
N TRP A 477 -50.04 23.41 -9.82
CA TRP A 477 -51.45 23.11 -10.09
C TRP A 477 -51.61 21.57 -9.99
N LEU A 478 -52.32 20.99 -9.01
CA LEU A 478 -53.79 20.90 -8.83
C LEU A 478 -54.50 20.05 -9.90
N GLY A 479 -55.09 18.90 -9.51
CA GLY A 479 -55.89 18.10 -10.47
C GLY A 479 -56.39 16.68 -10.06
N PHE A 480 -57.06 16.53 -8.90
CA PHE A 480 -58.03 15.46 -8.55
C PHE A 480 -57.94 14.02 -9.13
N GLY A 481 -57.90 13.02 -8.24
CA GLY A 481 -58.25 11.61 -8.55
C GLY A 481 -58.58 10.80 -7.29
N LEU A 482 -59.87 10.62 -6.98
CA LEU A 482 -60.37 9.90 -5.79
C LEU A 482 -61.16 8.63 -6.19
N LEU A 483 -61.36 7.73 -5.22
CA LEU A 483 -61.98 6.39 -5.30
C LEU A 483 -61.01 5.26 -5.74
N GLY A 484 -60.97 4.09 -5.09
CA GLY A 484 -61.58 3.70 -3.81
C GLY A 484 -61.74 2.18 -3.63
N LEU A 485 -61.77 1.72 -2.37
CA LEU A 485 -62.00 0.31 -1.92
C LEU A 485 -60.86 -0.70 -2.28
N GLY A 486 -60.54 -1.72 -1.47
CA GLY A 486 -60.99 -2.04 -0.12
C GLY A 486 -60.61 -3.48 0.33
N LEU A 487 -60.89 -3.80 1.61
CA LEU A 487 -60.93 -5.16 2.20
C LEU A 487 -59.62 -5.97 2.40
N LEU A 488 -59.03 -5.77 3.58
CA LEU A 488 -58.83 -6.82 4.60
C LEU A 488 -58.97 -8.30 4.18
N ARG A 489 -57.90 -9.10 4.40
CA ARG A 489 -58.07 -10.37 5.11
C ARG A 489 -56.85 -10.80 5.92
N ARG A 490 -57.10 -11.26 7.15
CA ARG A 490 -56.13 -11.74 8.15
C ARG A 490 -56.50 -13.16 8.56
N ARG A 491 -55.57 -14.12 8.43
CA ARG A 491 -55.47 -15.44 9.10
C ARG A 491 -54.46 -16.33 8.33
N ARG A 492 -53.77 -17.27 8.96
CA ARG A 492 -53.81 -17.64 10.40
C ARG A 492 -52.59 -17.09 11.13
#